data_AF-A0A1S8MRK5-F1
#
_entry.id   AF-A0A1S8MRK5-F1
#
_cell.length_a   1.000
_cell.length_b   1.000
_cell.length_c   1.000
_cell.angle_alpha   90.00
_cell.angle_beta   90.00
_cell.angle_gamma   90.00
#
_symmetry.space_group_name_H-M   'P 1'
#
loop_
_entity.id
_entity.type
_entity.pdbx_description
1 polymer ?
#
loop_
_entity_poly.entity_id
_entity_poly.type
_entity_poly.pdbx_seq_one_letter_code
_entity_poly.pdbx_strand_id
1 'polypeptide(L)'
;MLLPESKIETVELMNKEYYLGDLSYDLVSEEYSFKRNEKINELELYPAEFYGLFDKKIREVPSDVIREFVVDRIIPYNRMNLECYLEYYNLEFWDEWEVFLASKGMCFLDTFWIRRNKDESYKNHIIFTNSVRDDLLTEEYFIKKKLSKIN
;
A
#
# COMPACT_ATOMS: atom_id res chain seq x y z
N MET A 1 -28.03 20.74 -5.76
CA MET A 1 -27.16 19.65 -6.24
C MET A 1 -26.77 18.89 -4.98
N LEU A 2 -27.31 17.69 -4.75
CA LEU A 2 -26.88 16.87 -3.62
C LEU A 2 -25.51 16.32 -3.98
N LEU A 3 -24.48 16.66 -3.19
CA LEU A 3 -23.19 16.00 -3.32
C LEU A 3 -23.41 14.50 -3.10
N PRO A 4 -22.82 13.62 -3.93
CA PRO A 4 -22.93 12.19 -3.71
C PRO A 4 -22.42 11.84 -2.30
N GLU A 5 -23.07 10.85 -1.67
CA GLU A 5 -22.60 10.35 -0.37
C GLU A 5 -21.17 9.84 -0.52
N SER A 6 -20.30 10.29 0.38
CA SER A 6 -18.90 9.86 0.48
C SER A 6 -18.83 8.33 0.51
N LYS A 7 -17.97 7.75 -0.32
CA LYS A 7 -17.69 6.31 -0.32
C LYS A 7 -16.28 6.11 0.22
N ILE A 8 -16.23 5.80 1.51
CA ILE A 8 -14.98 5.65 2.26
C ILE A 8 -14.54 4.19 2.25
N GLU A 9 -13.30 3.95 1.83
CA GLU A 9 -12.62 2.68 2.03
C GLU A 9 -11.58 2.80 3.14
N THR A 10 -11.58 1.86 4.07
CA THR A 10 -10.68 1.86 5.24
C THR A 10 -9.89 0.57 5.30
N VAL A 11 -8.60 0.69 5.62
CA VAL A 11 -7.68 -0.42 5.88
C VAL A 11 -6.86 -0.14 7.14
N GLU A 12 -6.42 -1.19 7.82
CA GLU A 12 -5.54 -1.05 8.97
C GLU A 12 -4.10 -0.84 8.48
N LEU A 13 -3.45 0.26 8.89
CA LEU A 13 -2.02 0.45 8.70
C LEU A 13 -1.25 -0.31 9.78
N MET A 14 -0.30 -1.12 9.34
CA MET A 14 0.48 -2.02 10.18
C MET A 14 1.98 -1.74 10.00
N ASN A 15 2.77 -1.95 11.06
CA ASN A 15 4.23 -2.09 10.98
C ASN A 15 4.60 -3.44 11.61
N LYS A 16 5.04 -4.40 10.79
CA LYS A 16 5.11 -5.82 11.19
C LYS A 16 3.79 -6.25 11.83
N GLU A 17 3.80 -6.59 13.12
CA GLU A 17 2.60 -7.04 13.86
C GLU A 17 1.93 -5.89 14.65
N TYR A 18 2.45 -4.66 14.57
CA TYR A 18 1.91 -3.51 15.29
C TYR A 18 0.82 -2.84 14.46
N TYR A 19 -0.39 -2.76 15.03
CA TYR A 19 -1.48 -1.96 14.49
C TYR A 19 -1.27 -0.48 14.81
N LEU A 20 -1.07 0.34 13.77
CA LEU A 20 -0.75 1.76 13.91
C LEU A 20 -1.97 2.67 13.81
N GLY A 21 -3.03 2.23 13.13
CA GLY A 21 -4.24 3.04 12.97
C GLY A 21 -5.02 2.69 11.70
N ASP A 22 -6.14 3.37 11.52
CA ASP A 22 -7.00 3.20 10.35
C ASP A 22 -6.62 4.22 9.27
N LEU A 23 -6.23 3.75 8.08
CA LEU A 23 -6.00 4.55 6.89
C LEU A 23 -7.24 4.48 6.01
N SER A 24 -7.80 5.63 5.65
CA SER A 24 -9.00 5.70 4.83
C SER A 24 -8.83 6.60 3.61
N TYR A 25 -9.54 6.27 2.54
CA TYR A 25 -9.64 7.04 1.30
C TYR A 25 -11.11 7.29 0.95
N ASP A 26 -11.46 8.54 0.71
CA ASP A 26 -12.79 8.93 0.23
C ASP A 26 -12.77 9.01 -1.30
N LEU A 27 -13.51 8.12 -1.96
CA LEU A 27 -13.58 8.03 -3.42
C LEU A 27 -14.29 9.23 -4.08
N VAL A 28 -15.00 10.05 -3.31
CA VAL A 28 -15.73 11.23 -3.82
C VAL A 28 -14.90 12.49 -3.70
N SER A 29 -14.30 12.73 -2.54
CA SER A 29 -13.44 13.92 -2.32
C SER A 29 -11.99 13.69 -2.74
N GLU A 30 -11.60 12.44 -3.01
CA GLU A 30 -10.22 12.02 -3.27
C GLU A 30 -9.27 12.35 -2.10
N GLU A 31 -9.79 12.38 -0.88
CA GLU A 31 -9.02 12.72 0.32
C GLU A 31 -8.67 11.50 1.17
N TYR A 32 -7.46 11.52 1.71
CA TYR A 32 -6.96 10.55 2.67
C TYR A 32 -7.19 11.03 4.09
N SER A 33 -7.43 10.08 5.01
CA SER A 33 -7.45 10.34 6.44
C SER A 33 -6.79 9.21 7.21
N PHE A 34 -6.17 9.55 8.34
CA PHE A 34 -5.50 8.59 9.21
C PHE A 34 -5.94 8.76 10.65
N LYS A 35 -6.52 7.70 11.22
CA LYS A 35 -6.90 7.64 12.63
C LYS A 35 -5.88 6.81 13.39
N ARG A 36 -5.00 7.50 14.12
CA ARG A 36 -3.93 6.89 14.91
C ARG A 36 -4.46 5.94 16.00
N ASN A 37 -3.76 4.84 16.22
CA ASN A 37 -3.90 4.01 17.41
C ASN A 37 -3.24 4.69 18.62
N GLU A 38 -4.06 5.26 19.51
CA GLU A 38 -3.63 5.95 20.73
C GLU A 38 -2.91 5.03 21.74
N LYS A 39 -2.98 3.71 21.57
CA LYS A 39 -2.28 2.75 22.45
C LYS A 39 -0.79 2.61 22.14
N ILE A 40 -0.35 3.04 20.95
CA ILE A 40 1.06 3.00 20.55
C ILE A 40 1.70 4.34 20.87
N ASN A 41 2.65 4.35 21.82
CA ASN A 41 3.37 5.56 22.22
C ASN A 41 4.70 5.71 21.49
N GLU A 42 5.24 4.60 20.96
CA GLU A 42 6.49 4.52 20.23
C GLU A 42 6.32 5.17 18.85
N LEU A 43 6.65 6.46 18.75
CA LEU A 43 6.50 7.23 17.50
C LEU A 43 7.36 6.68 16.35
N GLU A 44 8.49 6.04 16.65
CA GLU A 44 9.37 5.39 15.67
C GLU A 44 8.73 4.22 14.93
N LEU A 45 7.59 3.70 15.43
CA LEU A 45 6.83 2.69 14.72
C LEU A 45 6.02 3.25 13.57
N TYR A 46 5.82 4.57 13.49
CA TYR A 46 5.07 5.22 12.42
C TYR A 46 5.96 5.56 11.23
N PRO A 47 5.37 5.72 10.02
CA PRO A 47 6.08 6.24 8.86
C PRO A 47 6.75 7.59 9.17
N ALA A 48 7.85 7.88 8.47
CA ALA A 48 8.68 9.04 8.78
C ALA A 48 7.92 10.36 8.65
N GLU A 49 7.11 10.38 7.61
CA GLU A 49 6.19 11.43 7.23
C GLU A 49 5.17 11.70 8.34
N PHE A 50 4.77 10.67 9.09
CA PHE A 50 3.72 10.77 10.11
C PHE A 50 4.32 11.10 11.47
N TYR A 51 5.42 10.43 11.88
CA TYR A 51 6.01 10.66 13.20
C TYR A 51 6.47 12.10 13.36
N GLY A 52 7.03 12.72 12.31
CA GLY A 52 7.52 14.10 12.34
C GLY A 52 6.40 15.12 12.62
N LEU A 53 5.15 14.75 12.34
CA LEU A 53 3.97 15.54 12.63
C LEU A 53 3.50 15.33 14.07
N PHE A 54 3.50 14.09 14.55
CA PHE A 54 3.12 13.77 15.92
C PHE A 54 4.07 14.38 16.95
N ASP A 55 5.37 14.44 16.66
CA ASP A 55 6.37 15.13 17.48
C ASP A 55 6.03 16.64 17.61
N LYS A 56 5.50 17.24 16.54
CA LYS A 56 5.02 18.63 16.50
C LYS A 56 3.62 18.83 17.10
N LYS A 57 3.05 17.83 17.77
CA LYS A 57 1.70 17.83 18.36
C LYS A 57 0.57 18.05 17.34
N ILE A 58 0.83 17.75 16.07
CA ILE A 58 -0.23 17.71 15.06
C ILE A 58 -1.07 16.46 15.33
N ARG A 59 -2.37 16.66 15.51
CA ARG A 59 -3.30 15.58 15.89
C ARG A 59 -3.80 14.77 14.70
N GLU A 60 -3.82 15.40 13.53
CA GLU A 60 -4.36 14.84 12.29
C GLU A 60 -3.29 14.90 11.22
N VAL A 61 -3.00 13.76 10.58
CA VAL A 61 -2.06 13.71 9.48
C VAL A 61 -2.72 14.35 8.25
N PRO A 62 -2.13 15.38 7.63
CA PRO A 62 -2.67 15.99 6.43
C PRO A 62 -2.82 14.97 5.27
N SER A 63 -3.87 15.13 4.47
CA SER A 63 -4.21 14.23 3.36
C SER A 63 -3.07 14.10 2.32
N ASP A 64 -2.38 15.21 2.03
CA ASP A 64 -1.22 15.26 1.13
C ASP A 64 -0.04 14.44 1.67
N VAL A 65 0.25 14.53 2.97
CA VAL A 65 1.30 13.73 3.61
C VAL A 65 0.96 12.24 3.58
N ILE A 66 -0.32 11.87 3.76
CA ILE A 66 -0.76 10.49 3.61
C ILE A 66 -0.61 10.02 2.17
N ARG A 67 -0.95 10.87 1.19
CA ARG A 67 -0.79 10.57 -0.22
C ARG A 67 0.67 10.33 -0.58
N GLU A 68 1.61 11.15 -0.08
CA GLU A 68 3.05 10.93 -0.28
C GLU A 68 3.46 9.54 0.21
N PHE A 69 3.04 9.15 1.42
CA PHE A 69 3.26 7.81 1.96
C PHE A 69 2.68 6.70 1.06
N VAL A 70 1.48 6.88 0.50
CA VAL A 70 0.85 5.92 -0.42
C VAL A 70 1.64 5.82 -1.72
N VAL A 71 2.01 6.95 -2.32
CA VAL A 71 2.72 7.03 -3.61
C VAL A 71 4.15 6.47 -3.52
N ASP A 72 4.81 6.57 -2.37
CA ASP A 72 6.14 5.97 -2.19
C ASP A 72 6.12 4.42 -2.21
N ARG A 73 4.94 3.81 -2.06
CA ARG A 73 4.75 2.35 -2.08
C ARG A 73 4.29 1.79 -3.41
N ILE A 74 3.91 2.66 -4.34
CA ILE A 74 3.47 2.25 -5.67
C ILE A 74 4.63 2.38 -6.67
N ILE A 75 4.61 1.61 -7.75
CA ILE A 75 5.64 1.70 -8.77
C ILE A 75 5.45 3.02 -9.55
N PRO A 76 6.48 3.87 -9.71
CA PRO A 76 6.30 5.12 -10.44
C PRO A 76 5.79 4.87 -11.88
N TYR A 77 4.77 5.64 -12.28
CA TYR A 77 4.11 5.55 -13.59
C TYR A 77 5.09 5.59 -14.79
N ASN A 78 6.22 6.28 -14.64
CA ASN A 78 7.24 6.43 -15.68
C ASN A 78 8.27 5.30 -15.74
N ARG A 79 8.13 4.23 -14.95
CA ARG A 79 9.01 3.07 -15.05
C ARG A 79 8.62 2.17 -16.24
N MET A 80 9.63 1.58 -16.88
CA MET A 80 9.42 0.43 -17.75
C MET A 80 8.67 -0.65 -16.98
N ASN A 81 7.63 -1.25 -17.59
CA ASN A 81 6.78 -2.33 -17.06
C ASN A 81 5.52 -1.94 -16.27
N LEU A 82 5.04 -0.70 -16.35
CA LEU A 82 3.72 -0.33 -15.79
C LEU A 82 2.59 -1.25 -16.29
N GLU A 83 2.56 -1.52 -17.61
CA GLU A 83 1.56 -2.42 -18.22
C GLU A 83 1.60 -3.83 -17.60
N CYS A 84 2.80 -4.38 -17.38
CA CYS A 84 2.97 -5.69 -16.73
C CYS A 84 2.48 -5.69 -15.28
N TYR A 85 2.59 -4.56 -14.58
CA TYR A 85 2.15 -4.40 -13.21
C TYR A 85 0.63 -4.31 -13.11
N LEU A 86 0.01 -3.46 -13.93
CA LEU A 86 -1.45 -3.36 -14.05
C LEU A 86 -2.06 -4.72 -14.42
N GLU A 87 -1.45 -5.42 -15.38
CA GLU A 87 -1.88 -6.75 -15.76
C GLU A 87 -1.75 -7.78 -14.62
N TYR A 88 -0.66 -7.73 -13.84
CA TYR A 88 -0.46 -8.64 -12.70
C TYR A 88 -1.56 -8.49 -11.64
N TYR A 89 -2.04 -7.27 -11.41
CA TYR A 89 -3.12 -6.97 -10.46
C TYR A 89 -4.52 -6.96 -11.09
N ASN A 90 -4.63 -7.26 -12.38
CA ASN A 90 -5.89 -7.21 -13.13
C ASN A 90 -6.58 -5.82 -13.05
N LEU A 91 -5.80 -4.77 -13.21
CA LEU A 91 -6.24 -3.37 -13.25
C LEU A 91 -6.26 -2.87 -14.69
N GLU A 92 -7.33 -2.16 -15.07
CA GLU A 92 -7.48 -1.60 -16.42
C GLU A 92 -6.74 -0.26 -16.59
N PHE A 93 -6.68 0.53 -15.53
CA PHE A 93 -6.03 1.83 -15.51
C PHE A 93 -5.26 2.04 -14.20
N TRP A 94 -4.44 3.08 -14.19
CA TRP A 94 -3.67 3.45 -13.01
C TRP A 94 -4.55 4.23 -12.02
N ASP A 95 -4.73 3.66 -10.83
CA ASP A 95 -5.33 4.30 -9.67
C ASP A 95 -4.40 4.08 -8.46
N GLU A 96 -3.97 5.18 -7.81
CA GLU A 96 -2.99 5.13 -6.73
C GLU A 96 -3.49 4.29 -5.55
N TRP A 97 -4.76 4.42 -5.20
CA TRP A 97 -5.37 3.69 -4.09
C TRP A 97 -5.55 2.21 -4.44
N GLU A 98 -6.10 1.88 -5.60
CA GLU A 98 -6.27 0.49 -6.02
C GLU A 98 -4.93 -0.25 -6.12
N VAL A 99 -3.91 0.42 -6.64
CA VAL A 99 -2.55 -0.14 -6.71
C VAL A 99 -1.96 -0.36 -5.32
N PHE A 100 -2.10 0.62 -4.42
CA PHE A 100 -1.66 0.49 -3.03
C PHE A 100 -2.37 -0.66 -2.31
N LEU A 101 -3.67 -0.83 -2.54
CA LEU A 101 -4.44 -1.95 -2.00
C LEU A 101 -3.96 -3.30 -2.54
N ALA A 102 -3.73 -3.37 -3.85
CA ALA A 102 -3.31 -4.59 -4.53
C ALA A 102 -1.90 -5.02 -4.10
N SER A 103 -1.00 -4.06 -3.86
CA SER A 103 0.35 -4.29 -3.33
C SER A 103 0.41 -4.53 -1.81
N LYS A 104 -0.75 -4.48 -1.13
CA LYS A 104 -0.84 -4.52 0.35
C LYS A 104 -0.02 -3.40 1.02
N GLY A 105 0.21 -2.29 0.32
CA GLY A 105 1.02 -1.17 0.81
C GLY A 105 2.45 -1.57 1.17
N MET A 106 2.93 -2.70 0.66
CA MET A 106 4.25 -3.23 0.96
C MET A 106 5.28 -2.71 -0.04
N CYS A 107 6.46 -2.36 0.46
CA CYS A 107 7.63 -2.08 -0.36
C CYS A 107 8.86 -2.81 0.20
N PHE A 108 9.99 -2.74 -0.50
CA PHE A 108 11.23 -3.42 -0.10
C PHE A 108 12.08 -2.62 0.91
N LEU A 109 11.73 -1.36 1.17
CA LEU A 109 12.53 -0.44 1.98
C LEU A 109 12.14 -0.46 3.47
N ASP A 110 10.96 -0.98 3.79
CA ASP A 110 10.41 -0.92 5.14
C ASP A 110 9.56 -2.14 5.48
N THR A 111 8.88 -2.08 6.62
CA THR A 111 8.04 -3.16 7.14
C THR A 111 6.59 -2.74 7.32
N PHE A 112 6.18 -1.67 6.65
CA PHE A 112 4.80 -1.20 6.63
C PHE A 112 3.99 -2.03 5.65
N TRP A 113 2.72 -2.25 6.00
CA TRP A 113 1.77 -2.93 5.14
C TRP A 113 0.35 -2.57 5.59
N ILE A 114 -0.64 -2.94 4.77
CA ILE A 114 -2.04 -2.77 5.12
C ILE A 114 -2.76 -4.10 5.28
N ARG A 115 -3.70 -4.10 6.22
CA ARG A 115 -4.50 -5.27 6.56
C ARG A 115 -5.99 -4.95 6.43
N ARG A 116 -6.74 -5.85 5.79
CA ARG A 116 -8.22 -5.79 5.73
C ARG A 116 -8.85 -6.85 6.63
N ASN A 117 -8.21 -8.02 6.76
CA ASN A 117 -8.65 -9.09 7.66
C ASN A 117 -7.66 -9.25 8.82
N LYS A 118 -8.16 -9.25 10.06
CA LYS A 118 -7.37 -9.39 11.28
C LYS A 118 -6.57 -10.69 11.40
N ASP A 119 -6.98 -11.72 10.66
CA ASP A 119 -6.28 -13.01 10.62
C ASP A 119 -5.03 -12.98 9.71
N GLU A 120 -4.85 -11.93 8.90
CA GLU A 120 -3.63 -11.75 8.12
C GLU A 120 -2.45 -11.41 9.05
N SER A 121 -1.29 -11.98 8.76
CA SER A 121 -0.04 -11.72 9.47
C SER A 121 1.04 -11.32 8.48
N TYR A 122 1.87 -10.37 8.90
CA TYR A 122 3.02 -9.89 8.14
C TYR A 122 3.91 -11.03 7.64
N LYS A 123 4.07 -12.08 8.45
CA LYS A 123 4.92 -13.25 8.13
C LYS A 123 4.42 -14.09 6.96
N ASN A 124 3.13 -14.00 6.64
CA ASN A 124 2.54 -14.74 5.52
C ASN A 124 2.76 -14.01 4.19
N HIS A 125 3.23 -12.77 4.22
CA HIS A 125 3.53 -12.01 3.02
C HIS A 125 5.00 -12.22 2.65
N ILE A 126 5.22 -12.48 1.36
CA ILE A 126 6.56 -12.49 0.79
C ILE A 126 7.01 -11.03 0.75
N ILE A 127 7.74 -10.59 1.78
CA ILE A 127 8.58 -9.39 1.68
C ILE A 127 9.52 -9.68 0.52
N PHE A 128 9.65 -8.77 -0.44
CA PHE A 128 10.65 -8.90 -1.50
C PHE A 128 12.00 -9.20 -0.85
N THR A 129 12.38 -10.47 -0.84
CA THR A 129 13.70 -10.88 -0.43
C THR A 129 14.61 -10.36 -1.54
N ASN A 130 15.74 -9.74 -1.20
CA ASN A 130 16.76 -9.40 -2.20
C ASN A 130 17.24 -10.62 -3.00
N SER A 131 16.92 -11.84 -2.55
CA SER A 131 16.79 -12.97 -3.45
C SER A 131 15.50 -12.80 -4.25
N VAL A 132 15.61 -12.24 -5.46
CA VAL A 132 14.61 -12.56 -6.48
C VAL A 132 14.51 -14.08 -6.44
N ARG A 133 13.29 -14.57 -6.18
CA ARG A 133 13.01 -15.99 -6.14
C ARG A 133 13.65 -16.59 -7.40
N ASP A 134 14.64 -17.47 -7.25
CA ASP A 134 15.52 -17.85 -8.38
C ASP A 134 14.71 -18.38 -9.58
N ASP A 135 13.54 -18.98 -9.28
CA ASP A 135 12.55 -19.44 -10.26
C ASP A 135 11.94 -18.32 -11.11
N LEU A 136 11.76 -17.12 -10.56
CA LEU A 136 11.20 -15.94 -11.26
C LEU A 136 12.21 -15.25 -12.20
N LEU A 137 13.51 -15.52 -12.07
CA LEU A 137 14.55 -15.04 -13.00
C LEU A 137 14.87 -16.05 -14.10
N THR A 138 14.27 -17.23 -14.09
CA THR A 138 14.50 -18.21 -15.15
C THR A 138 13.69 -17.87 -16.40
N GLU A 139 14.33 -18.04 -17.56
CA GLU A 139 13.69 -17.92 -18.88
C GLU A 139 12.43 -18.79 -18.97
N GLU A 140 12.42 -19.93 -18.27
CA GLU A 140 11.29 -20.86 -18.18
C GLU A 140 10.02 -20.25 -17.56
N TYR A 141 10.13 -19.38 -16.55
CA TYR A 141 8.96 -18.75 -15.93
C TYR A 141 8.25 -17.83 -16.92
N PHE A 142 9.00 -17.02 -17.65
CA PHE A 142 8.46 -16.11 -18.67
C PHE A 142 7.87 -16.89 -19.85
N ILE A 143 8.50 -17.99 -20.27
CA ILE A 143 7.98 -18.87 -21.33
C ILE A 143 6.66 -19.55 -20.89
N LYS A 144 6.60 -20.12 -19.68
CA LYS A 144 5.39 -20.77 -19.16
C LYS A 144 4.23 -19.78 -19.01
N LYS A 145 4.50 -18.57 -18.51
CA LYS A 145 3.48 -17.51 -18.41
C LYS A 145 2.95 -17.10 -19.79
N LYS A 146 3.82 -16.95 -20.79
CA LYS A 146 3.42 -16.61 -22.16
C LYS A 146 2.57 -17.70 -22.80
N LEU A 147 2.89 -18.98 -22.58
CA LEU A 147 2.12 -20.12 -23.08
C LEU A 147 0.76 -20.28 -22.39
N SER A 148 0.65 -19.95 -21.11
CA SER A 148 -0.61 -20.03 -20.36
C SER A 148 -1.69 -19.03 -20.79
N LYS A 149 -1.32 -17.98 -21.54
CA LYS A 149 -2.24 -16.99 -22.10
C LYS A 149 -2.71 -17.30 -23.52
N ILE A 150 -2.14 -18.33 -24.15
CA ILE A 150 -2.42 -18.72 -25.54
C ILE A 150 -3.41 -19.91 -25.58
N ASN A 151 -3.69 -20.54 -24.44
CA ASN A 151 -4.76 -21.53 -24.26
C ASN A 151 -5.93 -20.92 -23.50
#